data_AF-A0A8X6QN03-F1
#
_entry.id   AF-A0A8X6QN03-F1
#
_cell.length_a   1.000
_cell.length_b   1.000
_cell.length_c   1.000
_cell.angle_alpha   90.00
_cell.angle_beta   90.00
_cell.angle_gamma   90.00
#
_symmetry.space_group_name_H-M   'P 1'
#
loop_
_entity.id
_entity.type
_entity.pdbx_description
1 polymer ?
#
loop_
_entity_poly.entity_id
_entity_poly.type
_entity_poly.pdbx_seq_one_letter_code
_entity_poly.pdbx_strand_id
1 'polypeptide(L)'
;KLAWDDELSPDIYATWLQWWSELPLFSELKIPRMILDSSAGDSSEIQIHTFSNDSQIAYGESTFLRVKHKDRISIDLVTSKSRVAL
;
A
#
# COMPACT_ATOMS: atom_id res chain seq x y z
N LYS A 1 8.95 27.55 7.61
CA LYS A 1 8.53 26.32 8.33
C LYS A 1 7.15 26.64 8.88
N LEU A 2 6.11 25.93 8.45
CA LEU A 2 4.75 26.13 8.99
C LEU A 2 4.73 25.65 10.45
N ALA A 3 4.09 26.41 11.33
CA ALA A 3 3.71 25.96 12.65
C ALA A 3 2.49 25.03 12.56
N TRP A 4 2.17 24.35 13.67
CA TRP A 4 1.07 23.38 13.73
C TRP A 4 -0.30 23.98 13.46
N ASP A 5 -0.49 25.24 13.87
CA ASP A 5 -1.79 25.94 13.78
C ASP A 5 -1.83 26.93 12.61
N ASP A 6 -0.81 26.95 11.75
CA ASP A 6 -0.82 27.81 10.57
C ASP A 6 -1.80 27.29 9.53
N GLU A 7 -2.48 28.20 8.83
CA GLU A 7 -3.36 27.82 7.72
C GLU A 7 -2.58 27.11 6.60
N LEU A 8 -3.14 26.01 6.11
CA LEU A 8 -2.60 25.29 4.97
C LEU A 8 -2.79 26.11 3.69
N SER A 9 -1.86 25.96 2.73
CA SER A 9 -2.05 26.55 1.40
C SER A 9 -3.34 26.01 0.76
N PRO A 10 -4.04 26.83 -0.05
CA PRO A 10 -5.30 26.42 -0.68
C PRO A 10 -5.22 25.10 -1.45
N ASP A 11 -4.07 24.86 -2.08
CA ASP A 11 -3.72 23.65 -2.83
C ASP A 11 -3.63 22.38 -1.94
N ILE A 12 -2.98 22.46 -0.77
CA ILE A 12 -2.91 21.35 0.18
C ILE A 12 -4.30 21.10 0.78
N TYR A 13 -5.01 22.16 1.15
CA TYR A 13 -6.35 22.05 1.72
C TYR A 13 -7.35 21.39 0.75
N ALA A 14 -7.32 21.78 -0.53
CA ALA A 14 -8.13 21.16 -1.56
C ALA A 14 -7.81 19.67 -1.73
N THR A 15 -6.53 19.30 -1.74
CA THR A 15 -6.08 17.89 -1.82
C THR A 15 -6.56 17.10 -0.60
N TRP A 16 -6.46 17.67 0.60
CA TRP A 16 -6.95 17.05 1.82
C TRP A 16 -8.45 16.77 1.77
N LEU A 17 -9.26 17.75 1.35
CA LEU A 17 -10.70 17.56 1.20
C LEU A 17 -11.05 16.47 0.19
N GLN A 18 -10.30 16.38 -0.92
CA GLN A 18 -10.47 15.31 -1.88
C GLN A 18 -10.22 13.94 -1.22
N TRP A 19 -9.07 13.74 -0.57
CA TRP A 19 -8.76 12.47 0.10
C TRP A 19 -9.78 12.14 1.19
N TRP A 20 -10.23 13.14 1.94
CA TRP A 20 -11.27 12.98 2.96
C TRP A 20 -12.58 12.50 2.35
N SER A 21 -12.97 13.03 1.18
CA SER A 21 -14.17 12.59 0.47
C SER A 21 -14.07 11.17 -0.09
N GLU A 22 -12.85 10.68 -0.33
CA GLU A 22 -12.57 9.32 -0.81
C GLU A 22 -12.49 8.30 0.33
N LEU A 23 -12.30 8.73 1.58
CA LEU A 23 -12.21 7.83 2.75
C LEU A 23 -13.38 6.83 2.87
N PRO A 24 -14.65 7.21 2.65
CA PRO A 24 -15.76 6.27 2.68
C PRO A 24 -15.64 5.12 1.66
N LEU A 25 -14.98 5.36 0.51
CA LEU A 25 -14.79 4.35 -0.55
C LEU A 25 -13.94 3.16 -0.06
N PHE A 26 -13.11 3.34 0.97
CA PHE A 26 -12.35 2.25 1.58
C PHE A 26 -13.25 1.18 2.22
N SER A 27 -14.48 1.53 2.61
CA SER A 27 -15.44 0.54 3.11
C SER A 27 -15.94 -0.42 2.02
N GLU A 28 -15.87 0.02 0.76
CA GLU A 28 -16.24 -0.78 -0.41
C GLU A 28 -15.08 -1.64 -0.91
N LEU A 29 -13.84 -1.32 -0.55
CA LEU A 29 -12.65 -2.06 -0.94
C LEU A 29 -12.74 -3.52 -0.46
N LYS A 30 -12.77 -4.45 -1.41
CA LYS A 30 -12.74 -5.89 -1.15
C LYS A 30 -11.35 -6.43 -1.43
N ILE A 31 -10.63 -6.78 -0.37
CA ILE A 31 -9.35 -7.46 -0.47
C ILE A 31 -9.59 -8.97 -0.42
N PRO A 32 -9.18 -9.74 -1.46
CA PRO A 32 -9.34 -11.18 -1.45
C PRO A 32 -8.47 -11.80 -0.35
N ARG A 33 -9.05 -12.72 0.43
CA ARG A 33 -8.30 -13.45 1.47
C ARG A 33 -7.29 -14.44 0.88
N MET A 34 -7.64 -15.01 -0.27
CA MET A 34 -6.80 -15.94 -1.01
C MET A 34 -6.13 -15.16 -2.15
N ILE A 35 -4.83 -14.92 -2.01
CA ILE A 35 -4.06 -14.09 -2.94
C ILE A 35 -3.70 -14.88 -4.21
N LEU A 36 -3.41 -16.18 -4.04
CA LEU A 36 -3.20 -17.09 -5.16
C LEU A 36 -4.56 -17.60 -5.65
N ASP A 37 -5.01 -17.17 -6.82
CA ASP A 37 -6.22 -17.74 -7.42
C ASP A 37 -5.94 -19.17 -7.96
N SER A 38 -6.99 -19.87 -8.41
CA SER A 38 -6.86 -21.21 -8.99
C SER A 38 -6.02 -21.24 -10.28
N SER A 39 -5.78 -20.09 -10.91
CA SER A 39 -4.89 -19.96 -12.08
C SER A 39 -3.40 -19.91 -11.69
N ALA A 40 -3.07 -19.86 -10.39
CA ALA A 40 -1.70 -20.00 -9.91
C ALA A 40 -1.07 -21.36 -10.27
N GLY A 41 -1.87 -22.39 -10.53
CA GLY A 41 -1.37 -23.67 -11.05
C GLY A 41 -0.73 -23.58 -12.45
N ASP A 42 -1.09 -22.54 -13.22
CA ASP A 42 -0.48 -22.20 -14.51
C ASP A 42 0.69 -21.19 -14.37
N SER A 43 1.07 -20.82 -13.15
CA SER A 43 2.16 -19.88 -12.93
C SER A 43 3.51 -20.54 -13.17
N SER A 44 4.38 -19.80 -13.86
CA SER A 44 5.75 -20.23 -14.17
C SER A 44 6.75 -19.80 -13.09
N GLU A 45 6.39 -18.80 -12.28
CA GLU A 45 7.27 -18.22 -11.28
C GLU A 45 6.47 -17.46 -10.21
N ILE A 46 6.74 -17.76 -8.93
CA ILE A 46 6.17 -17.05 -7.79
C ILE A 46 7.32 -16.47 -6.97
N GLN A 47 7.24 -15.19 -6.63
CA GLN A 47 8.27 -14.47 -5.88
C GLN A 47 7.63 -13.66 -4.76
N ILE A 48 8.34 -13.54 -3.65
CA ILE A 48 8.00 -12.62 -2.56
C ILE A 48 9.05 -11.51 -2.53
N HIS A 49 8.60 -10.26 -2.61
CA HIS A 49 9.44 -9.07 -2.58
C HIS A 49 9.11 -8.24 -1.35
N THR A 50 10.08 -8.11 -0.46
CA THR A 50 9.95 -7.28 0.75
C THR A 50 10.78 -6.02 0.59
N PHE A 51 10.13 -4.87 0.74
CA PHE A 51 10.76 -3.56 0.76
C PHE A 51 10.70 -3.03 2.18
N SER A 52 11.84 -2.61 2.71
CA SER A 52 11.93 -2.01 4.03
C SER A 52 12.64 -0.66 3.93
N ASN A 53 12.09 0.34 4.59
CA ASN A 53 12.71 1.62 4.84
C ASN A 53 12.88 1.76 6.35
N ASP A 54 14.12 1.64 6.80
CA ASP A 54 14.47 1.83 8.20
C ASP A 54 15.14 3.19 8.38
N SER A 55 14.62 3.98 9.30
CA SER A 55 15.18 5.27 9.69
C SER A 55 15.22 5.35 11.21
N GLN A 56 16.11 6.20 11.75
CA GLN A 56 16.24 6.37 13.20
C GLN A 56 14.93 6.80 13.90
N ILE A 57 13.98 7.38 13.15
CA ILE A 57 12.73 7.93 13.66
C ILE A 57 11.50 7.09 13.35
N ALA A 58 11.60 6.13 12.42
CA ALA A 58 10.51 5.25 12.01
C ALA A 58 11.03 4.12 11.12
N TYR A 59 10.35 2.98 11.15
CA TYR A 59 10.51 1.95 10.12
C TYR A 59 9.18 1.68 9.41
N GLY A 60 9.28 1.35 8.13
CA GLY A 60 8.16 0.91 7.30
C GLY A 60 8.59 -0.26 6.43
N GLU A 61 7.78 -1.30 6.40
CA GLU A 61 7.99 -2.51 5.62
C GLU A 61 6.74 -2.82 4.79
N SER A 62 6.91 -3.28 3.56
CA SER A 62 5.84 -3.76 2.68
C SER A 62 6.30 -4.98 1.92
N THR A 63 5.50 -6.04 1.98
CA THR A 63 5.78 -7.33 1.34
C THR A 63 4.75 -7.60 0.26
N PHE A 64 5.22 -7.82 -0.96
CA PHE A 64 4.42 -8.09 -2.15
C PHE A 64 4.63 -9.52 -2.63
N LEU A 65 3.56 -10.15 -3.12
CA LEU A 65 3.61 -11.40 -3.86
C LEU A 65 3.55 -11.08 -5.35
N ARG A 66 4.55 -11.50 -6.10
CA ARG A 66 4.58 -11.39 -7.56
C ARG A 66 4.38 -12.77 -8.17
N VAL A 67 3.36 -12.90 -9.01
CA VAL A 67 3.07 -14.16 -9.73
C VAL A 67 3.19 -13.91 -11.22
N LYS A 68 4.06 -14.68 -11.89
CA LYS A 68 4.19 -14.66 -13.35
C LYS A 68 3.40 -15.83 -13.96
N HIS A 69 2.26 -15.49 -14.54
CA HIS A 69 1.48 -16.39 -15.37
C HIS A 69 2.02 -16.36 -16.82
N LYS A 70 1.44 -17.19 -17.70
CA LYS A 70 1.83 -17.26 -19.12
C LYS A 70 1.75 -15.90 -19.83
N ASP A 71 0.65 -15.17 -19.64
CA ASP A 71 0.38 -13.93 -20.39
C ASP A 71 0.32 -12.67 -19.51
N ARG A 72 0.46 -12.81 -18.19
CA ARG A 72 0.34 -11.68 -17.25
C ARG A 72 1.23 -11.85 -16.02
N ILE A 73 1.53 -10.72 -15.38
CA ILE A 73 2.14 -10.67 -14.05
C ILE A 73 1.12 -10.01 -13.10
N SER A 74 0.82 -10.64 -11.98
CA SER A 74 0.11 -10.00 -10.86
C SER A 74 1.09 -9.64 -9.75
N ILE A 75 0.80 -8.55 -9.05
CA ILE A 75 1.54 -8.10 -7.88
C ILE A 75 0.53 -7.68 -6.83
N ASP A 76 0.54 -8.36 -5.69
CA ASP A 76 -0.42 -8.16 -4.61
C ASP A 76 0.31 -7.82 -3.32
N LEU A 77 -0.14 -6.79 -2.60
CA LEU A 77 0.37 -6.47 -1.26
C LEU A 77 -0.15 -7.51 -0.28
N VAL A 78 0.76 -8.30 0.30
CA VAL A 78 0.42 -9.37 1.25
C VAL A 78 0.31 -8.80 2.66
N THR A 79 1.27 -7.96 3.04
CA THR A 79 1.33 -7.35 4.36
C THR A 79 2.18 -6.09 4.31
N SER A 80 1.88 -5.16 5.21
CA SER A 80 2.72 -4.01 5.49
C SER A 80 2.76 -3.76 6.99
N LYS A 81 3.85 -3.19 7.47
CA LYS A 81 4.03 -2.83 8.87
C LYS A 81 4.77 -1.52 8.94
N SER A 82 4.25 -0.59 9.73
CA SER A 82 4.95 0.67 10.02
C SER A 82 4.94 0.92 11.52
N ARG A 83 5.97 1.62 12.00
CA ARG A 83 6.07 2.07 13.39
C ARG A 83 6.98 3.28 13.48
N VAL A 84 6.57 4.25 14.31
CA VAL A 84 7.40 5.39 14.70
C VAL A 84 8.30 4.98 15.88
N ALA A 85 9.54 5.44 15.89
CA ALA A 85 10.46 5.25 17.01
C ALA A 85 9.89 5.91 18.29
N LEU A 86 10.21 5.33 19.45
CA LEU A 86 9.82 5.87 20.76
C LEU A 86 10.69 7.06 21.15
#